data_AF-A0AAD5MGN1-F1
#
_entry.id   AF-A0AAD5MGN1-F1
#
_cell.length_a   1.000
_cell.length_b   1.000
_cell.length_c   1.000
_cell.angle_alpha   90.00
_cell.angle_beta   90.00
_cell.angle_gamma   90.00
#
_symmetry.space_group_name_H-M   'P 1'
#
loop_
_entity.id
_entity.type
_entity.pdbx_description
1 polymer ?
#
loop_
_entity_poly.entity_id
_entity_poly.type
_entity_poly.pdbx_seq_one_letter_code
_entity_poly.pdbx_strand_id
1 'polypeptide(L)'
;MLQEERSRVLTMKYGKQQMVLIRKRMKIENWIDVEVAKLFNGNEDNGVDIDLDTLLSLDTVPAKRKFVFDHLQRSHCPASMDKITMFLDEMIDQLKTL
;
A
#
# COMPACT_ATOMS: atom_id res chain seq x y z
N MET A 1 -9.23 -14.89 20.06
CA MET A 1 -8.11 -15.23 20.98
C MET A 1 -6.78 -15.35 20.25
N LEU A 2 -6.63 -16.19 19.21
CA LEU A 2 -5.36 -16.36 18.48
C LEU A 2 -4.80 -15.09 17.77
N GLN A 3 -5.66 -14.17 17.35
CA GLN A 3 -5.25 -12.95 16.63
C GLN A 3 -4.57 -11.94 17.57
N GLU A 4 -5.14 -11.72 18.76
CA GLU A 4 -4.61 -10.82 19.78
C GLU A 4 -3.29 -11.31 20.38
N GLU A 5 -3.11 -12.63 20.43
CA GLU A 5 -1.92 -13.26 20.98
C GLU A 5 -0.73 -13.16 20.00
N ARG A 6 -1.01 -13.31 18.69
CA ARG A 6 -0.04 -12.97 17.63
C ARG A 6 0.36 -11.50 17.64
N SER A 7 -0.61 -10.60 17.83
CA SER A 7 -0.33 -9.16 17.96
C SER A 7 0.56 -8.85 19.18
N ARG A 8 0.35 -9.54 20.31
CA ARG A 8 1.16 -9.37 21.53
C ARG A 8 2.60 -9.86 21.38
N VAL A 9 2.80 -11.05 20.81
CA VAL A 9 4.14 -11.63 20.65
C VAL A 9 5.02 -10.80 19.70
N LEU A 10 4.43 -10.25 18.63
CA LEU A 10 5.14 -9.31 17.74
C LEU A 10 5.50 -8.01 18.46
N THR A 11 4.66 -7.50 19.37
CA THR A 11 4.93 -6.25 20.09
C THR A 11 6.07 -6.32 21.13
N MET A 12 6.46 -7.50 21.60
CA MET A 12 7.52 -7.64 22.60
C MET A 12 8.95 -7.58 22.04
N LYS A 13 9.15 -7.81 20.73
CA LYS A 13 10.48 -7.86 20.09
C LYS A 13 10.96 -6.52 19.51
N TYR A 14 10.11 -5.50 19.42
CA TYR A 14 10.43 -4.21 18.79
C TYR A 14 10.11 -3.06 19.75
N GLY A 15 11.03 -2.10 19.90
CA GLY A 15 10.82 -0.92 20.76
C GLY A 15 9.59 -0.11 20.35
N LYS A 16 9.05 0.72 21.26
CA LYS A 16 7.81 1.50 21.02
C LYS A 16 7.80 2.27 19.69
N GLN A 17 8.93 2.86 19.29
CA GLN A 17 9.06 3.60 18.02
C GLN A 17 8.96 2.67 16.79
N GLN A 18 9.60 1.49 16.84
CA GLN A 18 9.51 0.49 15.77
C GLN A 18 8.08 -0.03 15.64
N MET A 19 7.36 -0.21 16.75
CA MET A 19 5.96 -0.60 16.73
C MET A 19 5.06 0.48 16.10
N VAL A 20 5.37 1.77 16.29
CA VAL A 20 4.65 2.86 15.63
C VAL A 20 4.87 2.82 14.12
N LEU A 21 6.11 2.62 13.67
CA LEU A 21 6.43 2.52 12.24
C LEU A 21 5.77 1.30 11.59
N ILE A 22 5.82 0.13 12.24
CA ILE A 22 5.16 -1.09 11.78
C ILE A 22 3.64 -0.87 11.62
N ARG A 23 2.99 -0.21 12.59
CA ARG A 23 1.54 0.11 12.50
C ARG A 23 1.23 1.10 11.37
N LYS A 24 2.06 2.12 11.18
CA LYS A 24 1.89 3.07 10.08
C LYS A 24 2.01 2.39 8.72
N ARG A 25 2.99 1.49 8.56
CA ARG A 25 3.19 0.71 7.32
C ARG A 25 2.00 -0.19 7.01
N MET A 26 1.55 -0.99 7.98
CA MET A 26 0.33 -1.80 7.81
C MET A 26 -0.90 -0.97 7.45
N LYS A 27 -1.04 0.24 8.02
CA LYS A 27 -2.15 1.12 7.67
C LYS A 27 -2.10 1.56 6.20
N ILE A 28 -0.90 1.82 5.67
CA ILE A 28 -0.71 2.24 4.28
C ILE A 28 -0.90 1.05 3.34
N GLU A 29 -0.38 -0.14 3.66
CA GLU A 29 -0.63 -1.37 2.90
C GLU A 29 -2.14 -1.62 2.77
N ASN A 30 -2.87 -1.64 3.90
CA ASN A 30 -4.32 -1.81 3.88
C ASN A 30 -5.04 -0.72 3.08
N TRP A 31 -4.55 0.53 3.11
CA TRP A 31 -5.13 1.62 2.33
C TRP A 31 -4.90 1.41 0.83
N ILE A 32 -3.68 1.00 0.43
CA ILE A 32 -3.36 0.67 -0.96
C ILE A 32 -4.29 -0.44 -1.47
N ASP A 33 -4.44 -1.53 -0.72
CA ASP A 33 -5.30 -2.65 -1.12
C ASP A 33 -6.75 -2.22 -1.35
N VAL A 34 -7.30 -1.41 -0.43
CA VAL A 34 -8.67 -0.87 -0.51
C VAL A 34 -8.84 0.05 -1.72
N GLU A 35 -7.90 0.98 -1.96
CA GLU A 35 -8.00 1.89 -3.10
C GLU A 35 -7.80 1.17 -4.44
N VAL A 36 -6.89 0.20 -4.51
CA VAL A 36 -6.73 -0.66 -5.68
C VAL A 36 -8.03 -1.42 -5.95
N ALA A 37 -8.64 -2.05 -4.94
CA ALA A 37 -9.92 -2.74 -5.13
C ALA A 37 -10.99 -1.80 -5.73
N LYS A 38 -11.06 -0.53 -5.31
CA LYS A 38 -11.97 0.47 -5.90
C LYS A 38 -11.68 0.76 -7.37
N LEU A 39 -10.40 0.81 -7.77
CA LEU A 39 -10.02 0.95 -9.19
C LEU A 39 -10.51 -0.25 -10.03
N PHE A 40 -10.64 -1.43 -9.40
CA PHE A 40 -11.18 -2.64 -10.01
C PHE A 40 -12.67 -2.88 -9.70
N ASN A 41 -13.43 -1.80 -9.49
CA ASN A 41 -14.88 -1.86 -9.22
C ASN A 41 -15.25 -2.71 -7.98
N GLY A 42 -14.38 -2.76 -6.98
CA GLY A 42 -14.54 -3.55 -5.76
C GLY A 42 -14.02 -4.98 -5.84
N ASN A 43 -13.36 -5.38 -6.95
CA ASN A 43 -12.73 -6.70 -7.02
C ASN A 43 -11.45 -6.73 -6.17
N GLU A 44 -11.45 -7.50 -5.09
CA GLU A 44 -10.28 -7.74 -4.24
C GLU A 44 -9.31 -8.76 -4.89
N ASP A 45 -9.82 -9.69 -5.70
CA ASP A 45 -9.02 -10.65 -6.48
C ASP A 45 -8.58 -10.03 -7.83
N ASN A 46 -8.04 -8.81 -7.77
CA ASN A 46 -7.63 -8.03 -8.95
C ASN A 46 -6.23 -8.38 -9.49
N GLY A 47 -5.48 -9.24 -8.78
CA GLY A 47 -4.14 -9.68 -9.19
C GLY A 47 -3.03 -8.63 -9.04
N VAL A 48 -3.33 -7.47 -8.44
CA VAL A 48 -2.34 -6.44 -8.15
C VAL A 48 -1.79 -6.68 -6.75
N ASP A 49 -0.48 -6.88 -6.66
CA ASP A 49 0.26 -6.99 -5.41
C ASP A 49 1.34 -5.90 -5.39
N ILE A 50 1.25 -4.98 -4.42
CA ILE A 50 2.15 -3.82 -4.29
C ILE A 50 2.97 -4.01 -3.02
N ASP A 51 4.22 -4.42 -3.17
CA ASP A 51 5.16 -4.48 -2.05
C ASP A 51 5.55 -3.07 -1.59
N LEU A 52 5.10 -2.70 -0.38
CA LEU A 52 5.39 -1.40 0.24
C LEU A 52 6.89 -1.22 0.50
N ASP A 53 7.64 -2.28 0.82
CA ASP A 53 9.09 -2.17 1.05
C ASP A 53 9.82 -1.79 -0.24
N THR A 54 9.49 -2.47 -1.35
CA THR A 54 9.99 -2.12 -2.68
C THR A 54 9.57 -0.71 -3.10
N LEU A 55 8.31 -0.33 -2.84
CA LEU A 55 7.82 1.02 -3.14
C LEU A 55 8.59 2.08 -2.34
N LEU A 56 8.89 1.83 -1.07
CA LEU A 56 9.62 2.75 -0.21
C LEU A 56 11.09 2.87 -0.58
N SER A 57 11.72 1.81 -1.11
CA SER A 57 13.13 1.85 -1.54
C SER A 57 13.38 2.67 -2.81
N LEU A 58 12.33 3.08 -3.53
CA LEU A 58 12.47 3.95 -4.70
C LEU A 58 12.70 5.40 -4.28
N ASP A 59 13.72 6.05 -4.86
CA ASP A 59 14.19 7.37 -4.41
C ASP A 59 13.33 8.55 -4.87
N THR A 60 12.54 8.38 -5.93
CA THR A 60 11.82 9.50 -6.56
C THR A 60 10.33 9.24 -6.68
N VAL A 61 9.53 10.32 -6.56
CA VAL A 61 8.07 10.26 -6.76
C VAL A 61 7.70 9.69 -8.14
N PRO A 62 8.34 10.10 -9.26
CA PRO A 62 8.07 9.49 -10.56
C PRO A 62 8.35 7.98 -10.60
N ALA A 63 9.42 7.50 -9.96
CA ALA A 63 9.72 6.06 -9.91
C ALA A 63 8.64 5.29 -9.13
N LYS A 64 8.22 5.81 -7.97
CA LYS A 64 7.13 5.24 -7.17
C LYS A 64 5.81 5.16 -7.95
N ARG A 65 5.43 6.25 -8.61
CA ARG A 65 4.23 6.30 -9.45
C ARG A 65 4.30 5.29 -10.60
N LYS A 66 5.44 5.22 -11.29
CA LYS A 66 5.65 4.29 -12.39
C LYS A 66 5.55 2.83 -11.92
N PHE A 67 6.17 2.50 -10.80
CA PHE A 67 6.14 1.14 -10.24
C PHE A 67 4.71 0.65 -10.03
N VAL A 68 3.88 1.46 -9.36
CA VAL A 68 2.47 1.10 -9.10
C VAL A 68 1.64 1.12 -10.37
N PHE A 69 1.84 2.13 -11.23
CA PHE A 69 1.17 2.19 -12.53
C PHE A 69 1.43 0.95 -13.38
N ASP A 70 2.68 0.47 -13.45
CA ASP A 70 3.04 -0.73 -14.20
C ASP A 70 2.30 -1.98 -13.66
N HIS A 71 2.12 -2.10 -12.34
CA HIS A 71 1.36 -3.21 -11.74
C HIS A 71 -0.14 -3.14 -12.08
N LEU A 72 -0.73 -1.93 -12.03
CA LEU A 72 -2.11 -1.71 -12.45
C LEU A 72 -2.31 -2.06 -13.93
N GLN A 73 -1.37 -1.67 -14.80
CA GLN A 73 -1.44 -1.95 -16.24
C GLN A 73 -1.30 -3.45 -16.55
N ARG A 74 -0.37 -4.16 -15.89
CA ARG A 74 -0.19 -5.62 -16.07
C ARG A 74 -1.44 -6.41 -15.68
N SER A 75 -2.18 -5.92 -14.69
CA SER A 75 -3.42 -6.55 -14.22
C SER A 75 -4.65 -6.06 -14.96
N HIS A 76 -4.49 -5.32 -16.06
CA HIS A 76 -5.58 -4.79 -16.89
C HIS A 76 -6.59 -3.95 -16.11
N CYS A 77 -6.09 -3.03 -15.27
CA CYS A 77 -6.93 -2.12 -14.48
C CYS A 77 -7.99 -1.41 -15.35
N PRO A 78 -9.29 -1.52 -15.01
CA PRO A 78 -10.38 -0.98 -15.83
C PRO A 78 -10.64 0.51 -15.57
N ALA A 79 -10.02 1.09 -14.54
CA ALA A 79 -10.21 2.50 -14.19
C ALA A 79 -9.67 3.45 -15.27
N SER A 80 -10.26 4.64 -15.36
CA SER A 80 -9.74 5.70 -16.24
C SER A 80 -8.38 6.21 -15.75
N MET A 81 -7.61 6.79 -16.68
CA MET A 81 -6.34 7.43 -16.34
C MET A 81 -6.47 8.52 -15.27
N ASP A 82 -7.57 9.26 -15.25
CA ASP A 82 -7.81 10.29 -14.22
C ASP A 82 -7.94 9.67 -12.83
N LYS A 83 -8.72 8.58 -12.69
CA LYS A 83 -8.88 7.86 -11.41
C LYS A 83 -7.55 7.25 -10.95
N ILE A 84 -6.80 6.68 -11.89
CA ILE A 84 -5.46 6.14 -11.61
C ILE A 84 -4.52 7.25 -11.16
N THR A 85 -4.54 8.41 -11.82
CA THR A 85 -3.68 9.56 -11.46
C THR A 85 -4.03 10.09 -10.07
N MET A 86 -5.32 10.23 -9.75
CA MET A 86 -5.77 10.62 -8.41
C MET A 86 -5.29 9.65 -7.34
N PHE A 87 -5.45 8.34 -7.57
CA PHE A 87 -4.94 7.31 -6.66
C PHE A 87 -3.42 7.42 -6.45
N LEU A 88 -2.66 7.61 -7.53
CA LEU A 88 -1.21 7.76 -7.46
C LEU A 88 -0.78 9.03 -6.71
N ASP A 89 -1.54 10.11 -6.81
CA ASP A 89 -1.29 11.35 -6.06
C ASP A 89 -1.55 11.15 -4.57
N GLU A 90 -2.70 10.58 -4.22
CA GLU A 90 -3.07 10.26 -2.83
C GLU A 90 -2.09 9.27 -2.20
N MET A 91 -1.62 8.27 -2.96
CA MET A 91 -0.61 7.32 -2.50
C MET A 91 0.68 8.04 -2.08
N ILE A 92 1.16 8.98 -2.88
CA ILE A 92 2.35 9.76 -2.55
C ILE A 92 2.13 10.58 -1.27
N ASP A 93 0.93 11.11 -1.06
CA ASP A 93 0.59 11.81 0.18
C ASP A 93 0.54 10.88 1.39
N GLN A 94 -0.01 9.65 1.25
CA GLN A 94 0.04 8.65 2.32
C GLN A 94 1.49 8.28 2.69
N LEU A 95 2.37 8.09 1.70
CA LEU A 95 3.77 7.76 1.94
C LEU A 95 4.53 8.85 2.70
N LYS A 96 4.17 10.13 2.55
CA LYS A 96 4.76 11.25 3.32
C LYS A 96 4.42 11.21 4.82
N THR A 97 3.43 10.42 5.23
CA THR A 97 2.99 10.33 6.63
C THR A 97 3.79 9.29 7.44
N LEU A 98 4.61 8.48 6.77
CA LEU A 98 5.52 7.52 7.39
C LEU A 98 6.61 8.22 8.19
#